data_AF-X6M0V1-F1
#
_entry.id   AF-X6M0V1-F1
#
_cell.length_a   1.000
_cell.length_b   1.000
_cell.length_c   1.000
_cell.angle_alpha   90.00
_cell.angle_beta   90.00
_cell.angle_gamma   90.00
#
_symmetry.space_group_name_H-M   'P 1'
#
loop_
_entity.id
_entity.type
_entity.pdbx_description
1 polymer ?
#
loop_
_entity_poly.entity_id
_entity_poly.type
_entity_poly.pdbx_seq_one_letter_code
_entity_poly.pdbx_strand_id
1 'polypeptide(L)'
;KNQDHKQEKKENEHQAYVIVDETKKLIKMKNLTLEELIQQIYCCLSLHYFRKMKQENLTFEIFDINDNIINSDEAVKQSFMMKEPSFKILWRSIINEKHKIIKNVLVVMIGISEYTDNTKYHNLSNVKDEDIKNFKELFEQELNYEFVCNQSPQMTKKDVQSFLAKLVANYDLHDNTHKYDGLIMIICGHGENGNMLMTSDGKSLSIDEIRALFNCDKMESFKDFPKIFIIDMCRGENTPTAHTTTIARGKVEKKKEMQLLGHNDDGFLIIWSTTQGYQIGDFSLLSNCMKMDIHLSKCWMMFDKKFERETM
;
A
#
# COMPACT_ATOMS: atom_id res chain seq x y z
N LYS A 1 -13.81 37.68 -59.32
CA LYS A 1 -12.69 37.81 -58.36
C LYS A 1 -13.31 38.05 -56.99
N ASN A 2 -13.67 36.98 -56.27
CA ASN A 2 -14.04 37.08 -54.85
C ASN A 2 -12.79 36.75 -54.05
N GLN A 3 -12.32 37.72 -53.28
CA GLN A 3 -11.27 37.52 -52.28
C GLN A 3 -11.94 36.95 -51.03
N ASP A 4 -11.67 35.68 -50.75
CA ASP A 4 -11.93 35.07 -49.45
C ASP A 4 -11.00 35.68 -48.41
N HIS A 5 -11.54 36.56 -47.55
CA HIS A 5 -10.90 36.92 -46.30
C HIS A 5 -11.14 35.80 -45.29
N LYS A 6 -10.19 34.86 -45.23
CA LYS A 6 -10.08 33.89 -44.13
C LYS A 6 -9.54 34.63 -42.91
N GLN A 7 -10.44 35.01 -42.01
CA GLN A 7 -10.09 35.64 -40.74
C GLN A 7 -9.58 34.54 -39.79
N GLU A 8 -8.26 34.40 -39.68
CA GLU A 8 -7.64 33.55 -38.66
C GLU A 8 -8.03 34.06 -37.27
N LYS A 9 -8.82 33.27 -36.54
CA LYS A 9 -9.06 33.45 -35.12
C LYS A 9 -7.71 33.26 -34.41
N LYS A 10 -7.04 34.36 -34.03
CA LYS A 10 -5.95 34.31 -33.06
C LYS A 10 -6.52 33.72 -31.76
N GLU A 11 -6.14 32.49 -31.43
CA GLU A 11 -6.34 31.96 -30.08
C GLU A 11 -5.62 32.92 -29.12
N ASN A 12 -6.36 33.50 -28.17
CA ASN A 12 -5.80 34.39 -27.16
C ASN A 12 -4.97 33.54 -26.18
N GLU A 13 -3.70 33.35 -26.48
CA GLU A 13 -2.75 32.70 -25.58
C GLU A 13 -2.36 33.68 -24.45
N HIS A 14 -2.45 33.21 -23.21
CA HIS A 14 -1.99 33.96 -22.04
C HIS A 14 -0.50 33.67 -21.82
N GLN A 15 0.32 34.73 -21.80
CA GLN A 15 1.77 34.60 -21.60
C GLN A 15 2.13 34.84 -20.14
N ALA A 16 3.03 34.01 -19.62
CA ALA A 16 3.59 34.17 -18.28
C ALA A 16 5.04 33.65 -18.24
N TYR A 17 5.73 33.92 -17.15
CA TYR A 17 7.07 33.42 -16.92
C TYR A 17 7.11 32.41 -15.79
N VAL A 18 7.98 31.40 -15.91
CA VAL A 18 8.30 30.45 -14.85
C VAL A 18 9.78 30.60 -14.52
N ILE A 19 10.09 30.73 -13.24
CA ILE A 19 11.46 30.85 -12.71
C ILE A 19 11.83 29.50 -12.09
N VAL A 20 12.84 28.85 -12.66
CA VAL A 20 13.37 27.55 -12.21
C VAL A 20 14.87 27.70 -12.00
N ASP A 21 15.33 27.50 -10.76
CA ASP A 21 16.75 27.69 -10.36
C ASP A 21 17.33 28.99 -10.96
N GLU A 22 16.67 30.11 -10.66
CA GLU A 22 17.01 31.48 -11.13
C GLU A 22 16.89 31.71 -12.65
N THR A 23 16.53 30.69 -13.43
CA THR A 23 16.32 30.79 -14.87
C THR A 23 14.87 31.10 -15.20
N LYS A 24 14.65 32.21 -15.90
CA LYS A 24 13.31 32.64 -16.36
C LYS A 24 12.97 32.04 -17.72
N LYS A 25 11.84 31.33 -17.82
CA LYS A 25 11.32 30.70 -19.05
C LYS A 25 9.93 31.21 -19.38
N LEU A 26 9.67 31.50 -20.66
CA LEU A 26 8.36 31.94 -21.13
C LEU A 26 7.45 30.72 -21.31
N ILE A 27 6.27 30.76 -20.72
CA ILE A 27 5.19 29.80 -20.94
C ILE A 27 4.01 30.48 -21.62
N LYS A 28 3.21 29.66 -22.30
CA LYS A 28 1.96 30.09 -22.92
C LYS A 28 0.85 29.16 -22.51
N MET A 29 -0.23 29.71 -21.99
CA MET A 29 -1.36 28.96 -21.48
C MET A 29 -2.60 29.25 -22.31
N LYS A 30 -3.33 28.20 -22.67
CA LYS A 30 -4.63 28.33 -23.34
C LYS A 30 -5.75 28.66 -22.36
N ASN A 31 -5.71 28.02 -21.19
CA ASN A 31 -6.67 28.21 -20.11
C ASN A 31 -5.94 28.59 -18.83
N LEU A 32 -6.48 29.54 -18.06
CA LEU A 32 -5.92 29.94 -16.76
C LEU A 32 -6.36 28.96 -15.66
N THR A 33 -5.87 27.72 -15.76
CA THR A 33 -6.07 26.64 -14.77
C THR A 33 -4.74 26.19 -14.20
N LEU A 34 -4.79 25.57 -13.02
CA LEU A 34 -3.64 24.99 -12.36
C LEU A 34 -3.06 23.82 -13.18
N GLU A 35 -3.92 23.00 -13.76
CA GLU A 35 -3.52 21.86 -14.60
C GLU A 35 -2.69 22.32 -15.82
N GLU A 36 -3.18 23.31 -16.55
CA GLU A 36 -2.46 23.86 -17.71
C GLU A 36 -1.13 24.49 -17.27
N LEU A 37 -1.11 25.21 -16.13
CA LEU A 37 0.12 25.79 -15.59
C LEU A 37 1.17 24.70 -15.30
N ILE A 38 0.75 23.61 -14.64
CA ILE A 38 1.60 22.45 -14.35
C ILE A 38 2.11 21.82 -15.64
N GLN A 39 1.26 21.65 -16.65
CA GLN A 39 1.64 21.09 -17.95
C GLN A 39 2.71 21.95 -18.63
N GLN A 40 2.51 23.28 -18.68
CA GLN A 40 3.49 24.19 -19.28
C GLN A 40 4.81 24.24 -18.51
N ILE A 41 4.76 24.13 -17.18
CA ILE A 41 5.94 23.97 -16.33
C ILE A 41 6.71 22.71 -16.73
N TYR A 42 6.05 21.55 -16.83
CA TYR A 42 6.71 20.31 -17.24
C TYR A 42 7.35 20.42 -18.63
N CYS A 43 6.67 21.06 -19.60
CA CYS A 43 7.26 21.32 -20.92
C CYS A 43 8.51 22.21 -20.86
N CYS A 44 8.63 23.06 -19.84
CA CYS A 44 9.79 23.93 -19.65
C CYS A 44 10.94 23.26 -18.89
N LEU A 45 10.72 22.13 -18.21
CA LEU A 45 11.77 21.40 -17.51
C LEU A 45 12.60 20.59 -18.50
N SER A 46 13.91 20.77 -18.50
CA SER A 46 14.84 19.92 -19.26
C SER A 46 15.07 18.57 -18.57
N LEU A 47 15.56 17.58 -19.32
CA LEU A 47 15.84 16.22 -18.85
C LEU A 47 16.63 16.15 -17.53
N HIS A 48 17.55 17.07 -17.28
CA HIS A 48 18.32 17.07 -16.04
C HIS A 48 17.46 17.32 -14.78
N TYR A 49 16.38 18.11 -14.87
CA TYR A 49 15.47 18.34 -13.75
C TYR A 49 14.69 17.07 -13.40
N PHE A 50 14.25 16.30 -14.40
CA PHE A 50 13.60 15.00 -14.17
C PHE A 50 14.56 13.99 -13.51
N ARG A 51 15.84 13.99 -13.93
CA ARG A 51 16.87 13.18 -13.28
C ARG A 51 17.07 13.60 -11.82
N LYS A 52 17.15 14.92 -11.56
CA LYS A 52 17.25 15.50 -10.21
C LYS A 52 16.05 15.10 -9.35
N MET A 53 14.83 15.27 -9.83
CA MET A 53 13.60 14.88 -9.13
C MET A 53 13.60 13.40 -8.76
N LYS A 54 14.03 12.51 -9.67
CA LYS A 54 14.09 11.07 -9.42
C LYS A 54 15.21 10.66 -8.45
N GLN A 55 16.40 11.26 -8.59
CA GLN A 55 17.57 10.92 -7.77
C GLN A 55 17.44 11.48 -6.35
N GLU A 56 16.86 12.67 -6.21
CA GLU A 56 16.76 13.40 -4.94
C GLU A 56 15.36 13.30 -4.32
N ASN A 57 14.46 12.52 -4.91
CA ASN A 57 13.06 12.35 -4.48
C ASN A 57 12.34 13.69 -4.25
N LEU A 58 12.47 14.59 -5.22
CA LEU A 58 11.91 15.93 -5.15
C LEU A 58 10.57 16.00 -5.89
N THR A 59 9.67 16.78 -5.31
CA THR A 59 8.54 17.39 -6.00
C THR A 59 8.77 18.91 -6.06
N PHE A 60 7.86 19.65 -6.69
CA PHE A 60 7.88 21.09 -6.64
C PHE A 60 6.55 21.68 -6.19
N GLU A 61 6.65 22.83 -5.52
CA GLU A 61 5.53 23.72 -5.27
C GLU A 61 5.66 24.94 -6.16
N ILE A 62 4.51 25.50 -6.52
CA ILE A 62 4.41 26.68 -7.38
C ILE A 62 4.04 27.86 -6.51
N PHE A 63 4.78 28.96 -6.65
CA PHE A 63 4.52 30.21 -5.96
C PHE A 63 4.36 31.36 -6.97
N ASP A 64 3.64 32.41 -6.61
CA ASP A 64 3.71 33.67 -7.35
C ASP A 64 4.98 34.47 -6.98
N ILE A 65 5.13 35.65 -7.56
CA ILE A 65 6.26 36.54 -7.28
C ILE A 65 6.31 37.04 -5.83
N ASN A 66 5.16 37.08 -5.16
CA ASN A 66 4.98 37.54 -3.77
C ASN A 66 5.06 36.38 -2.76
N ASP A 67 5.50 35.20 -3.20
CA ASP A 67 5.64 33.99 -2.39
C ASP A 67 4.32 33.44 -1.83
N ASN A 68 3.20 33.70 -2.52
CA ASN A 68 1.93 33.02 -2.26
C ASN A 68 1.90 31.67 -3.01
N ILE A 69 1.42 30.62 -2.34
CA ILE A 69 1.27 29.27 -2.93
C ILE A 69 0.18 29.28 -4.00
N ILE A 70 0.47 28.68 -5.16
CA ILE A 70 -0.47 28.48 -6.27
C ILE A 70 -0.92 27.02 -6.27
N ASN A 71 -2.09 26.77 -5.69
CA ASN A 71 -2.69 25.43 -5.57
C ASN A 71 -4.15 25.36 -6.03
N SER A 72 -4.66 26.40 -6.71
CA SER A 72 -6.00 26.43 -7.28
C SER A 72 -6.07 27.27 -8.56
N ASP A 73 -7.10 27.06 -9.36
CA ASP A 73 -7.38 27.84 -10.57
C ASP A 73 -7.58 29.33 -10.27
N GLU A 74 -8.20 29.66 -9.15
CA GLU A 74 -8.39 31.05 -8.70
C GLU A 74 -7.03 31.71 -8.45
N ALA A 75 -6.11 31.01 -7.79
CA ALA A 75 -4.77 31.54 -7.51
C ALA A 75 -3.99 31.81 -8.82
N VAL A 76 -4.13 30.93 -9.82
CA VAL A 76 -3.58 31.14 -11.17
C VAL A 76 -4.19 32.41 -11.79
N LYS A 77 -5.52 32.52 -11.82
CA LYS A 77 -6.20 33.70 -12.40
C LYS A 77 -5.79 35.00 -11.72
N GLN A 78 -5.66 35.02 -10.39
CA GLN A 78 -5.20 36.19 -9.64
C GLN A 78 -3.76 36.58 -10.02
N SER A 79 -2.88 35.60 -10.21
CA SER A 79 -1.50 35.84 -10.64
C SER A 79 -1.43 36.51 -12.02
N PHE A 80 -2.38 36.20 -12.91
CA PHE A 80 -2.52 36.82 -14.23
C PHE A 80 -3.12 38.24 -14.22
N MET A 81 -3.61 38.73 -13.08
CA MET A 81 -4.01 40.14 -12.93
C MET A 81 -2.81 41.08 -12.74
N MET A 82 -1.62 40.52 -12.50
CA MET A 82 -0.37 41.29 -12.42
C MET A 82 0.08 41.74 -13.81
N LYS A 83 0.80 42.87 -13.87
CA LYS A 83 1.35 43.42 -15.12
C LYS A 83 2.27 42.45 -15.86
N GLU A 84 2.97 41.59 -15.12
CA GLU A 84 3.88 40.56 -15.65
C GLU A 84 3.71 39.25 -14.85
N PRO A 85 2.78 38.36 -15.24
CA PRO A 85 2.54 37.13 -14.51
C PRO A 85 3.79 36.25 -14.50
N SER A 86 4.23 35.90 -13.28
CA SER A 86 5.44 35.14 -13.05
C SER A 86 5.24 34.14 -11.91
N PHE A 87 5.73 32.93 -12.10
CA PHE A 87 5.66 31.84 -11.15
C PHE A 87 7.07 31.39 -10.76
N LYS A 88 7.28 31.08 -9.48
CA LYS A 88 8.52 30.49 -8.97
C LYS A 88 8.27 29.01 -8.70
N ILE A 89 9.21 28.16 -9.12
CA ILE A 89 9.25 26.77 -8.72
C ILE A 89 10.16 26.67 -7.50
N LEU A 90 9.61 26.16 -6.40
CA LEU A 90 10.41 25.78 -5.25
C LEU A 90 10.46 24.26 -5.16
N TRP A 91 11.66 23.70 -5.26
CA TRP A 91 11.86 22.28 -5.04
C TRP A 91 11.60 21.94 -3.58
N ARG A 92 10.72 20.98 -3.35
CA ARG A 92 10.58 20.35 -2.06
C ARG A 92 11.07 18.93 -2.16
N SER A 93 11.94 18.55 -1.23
CA SER A 93 12.01 17.14 -0.87
C SER A 93 10.59 16.75 -0.52
N ILE A 94 10.08 15.69 -1.16
CA ILE A 94 8.95 14.97 -0.57
C ILE A 94 9.45 14.65 0.84
N ILE A 95 8.83 15.25 1.86
CA ILE A 95 9.33 15.16 3.24
C ILE A 95 9.44 13.67 3.55
N ASN A 96 10.68 13.18 3.59
CA ASN A 96 11.01 11.90 4.14
C ASN A 96 10.77 12.02 5.65
N GLU A 97 9.55 11.73 6.12
CA GLU A 97 9.52 10.74 7.20
C GLU A 97 10.38 9.60 6.65
N LYS A 98 11.53 9.31 7.27
CA LYS A 98 12.50 8.34 6.76
C LYS A 98 11.77 7.07 6.32
N HIS A 99 11.40 6.97 5.05
CA HIS A 99 10.69 5.81 4.55
C HIS A 99 11.73 4.71 4.53
N LYS A 100 11.66 3.86 5.55
CA LYS A 100 12.51 2.69 5.65
C LYS A 100 12.09 1.79 4.49
N ILE A 101 12.95 1.70 3.48
CA ILE A 101 12.76 0.74 2.41
C ILE A 101 12.94 -0.63 3.03
N ILE A 102 11.85 -1.37 3.11
CA ILE A 102 11.81 -2.75 3.59
C ILE A 102 12.36 -3.64 2.47
N LYS A 103 13.42 -4.39 2.74
CA LYS A 103 14.14 -5.20 1.74
C LYS A 103 14.32 -6.65 2.13
N ASN A 104 14.30 -6.95 3.42
CA ASN A 104 14.58 -8.27 3.97
C ASN A 104 13.44 -8.68 4.89
N VAL A 105 12.31 -9.05 4.29
CA VAL A 105 11.12 -9.46 5.03
C VAL A 105 11.16 -10.96 5.28
N LEU A 106 10.82 -11.36 6.50
CA LEU A 106 10.45 -12.74 6.79
C LEU A 106 8.94 -12.90 6.57
N VAL A 107 8.56 -13.83 5.69
CA VAL A 107 7.18 -14.20 5.43
C VAL A 107 6.93 -15.58 6.00
N VAL A 108 5.91 -15.70 6.85
CA VAL A 108 5.55 -16.94 7.52
C VAL A 108 4.10 -17.26 7.18
N MET A 109 3.84 -18.46 6.68
CA MET A 109 2.52 -18.92 6.34
C MET A 109 2.13 -20.15 7.18
N ILE A 110 0.91 -20.12 7.71
CA ILE A 110 0.23 -21.25 8.33
C ILE A 110 -1.01 -21.54 7.50
N GLY A 111 -0.96 -22.58 6.69
CA GLY A 111 -2.11 -23.09 5.92
C GLY A 111 -2.61 -24.41 6.48
N ILE A 112 -3.84 -24.42 7.02
CA ILE A 112 -4.50 -25.64 7.51
C ILE A 112 -5.64 -25.99 6.56
N SER A 113 -5.42 -27.03 5.75
CA SER A 113 -6.36 -27.47 4.71
C SER A 113 -7.01 -28.83 5.00
N GLU A 114 -6.45 -29.63 5.91
CA GLU A 114 -6.95 -30.97 6.22
C GLU A 114 -7.39 -31.08 7.70
N TYR A 115 -8.62 -31.58 7.92
CA TYR A 115 -9.27 -31.65 9.24
C TYR A 115 -9.69 -33.09 9.56
N THR A 116 -9.44 -33.51 10.81
CA THR A 116 -9.51 -34.92 11.23
C THR A 116 -10.90 -35.52 11.06
N ASP A 117 -11.95 -34.79 11.46
CA ASP A 117 -13.31 -35.32 11.45
C ASP A 117 -14.03 -35.10 10.11
N ASN A 118 -13.51 -34.20 9.24
CA ASN A 118 -14.03 -33.76 7.93
C ASN A 118 -15.57 -33.52 7.84
N THR A 119 -16.23 -33.42 8.99
CA THR A 119 -17.68 -33.36 9.15
C THR A 119 -18.09 -32.00 9.70
N LYS A 120 -17.49 -31.57 10.82
CA LYS A 120 -17.68 -30.22 11.36
C LYS A 120 -16.96 -29.16 10.53
N TYR A 121 -15.74 -29.48 10.08
CA TYR A 121 -14.94 -28.63 9.20
C TYR A 121 -14.50 -29.47 8.01
N HIS A 122 -14.91 -29.06 6.82
CA HIS A 122 -14.50 -29.72 5.59
C HIS A 122 -13.06 -29.34 5.23
N ASN A 123 -12.36 -30.24 4.55
CA ASN A 123 -11.07 -29.91 3.95
C ASN A 123 -11.20 -28.73 2.98
N LEU A 124 -10.17 -27.87 2.97
CA LEU A 124 -10.07 -26.67 2.15
C LEU A 124 -9.03 -26.92 1.05
N SER A 125 -9.46 -27.47 -0.09
CA SER A 125 -8.52 -27.84 -1.16
C SER A 125 -7.76 -26.64 -1.69
N ASN A 126 -8.40 -25.48 -1.74
CA ASN A 126 -7.77 -24.31 -2.37
C ASN A 126 -6.69 -23.69 -1.48
N VAL A 127 -6.79 -23.82 -0.15
CA VAL A 127 -5.68 -23.47 0.75
C VAL A 127 -4.41 -24.24 0.39
N LYS A 128 -4.54 -25.54 0.11
CA LYS A 128 -3.42 -26.43 -0.25
C LYS A 128 -2.89 -26.17 -1.65
N ASP A 129 -3.80 -26.06 -2.62
CA ASP A 129 -3.48 -26.14 -4.04
C ASP A 129 -3.24 -24.76 -4.67
N GLU A 130 -3.89 -23.72 -4.14
CA GLU A 130 -3.90 -22.37 -4.72
C GLU A 130 -3.28 -21.32 -3.79
N ASP A 131 -3.75 -21.17 -2.55
CA ASP A 131 -3.31 -20.06 -1.68
C ASP A 131 -1.82 -20.17 -1.34
N ILE A 132 -1.35 -21.34 -0.90
CA ILE A 132 0.07 -21.57 -0.62
C ILE A 132 0.92 -21.27 -1.85
N LYS A 133 0.46 -21.73 -3.02
CA LYS A 133 1.16 -21.49 -4.29
C LYS A 133 1.20 -20.00 -4.62
N ASN A 134 0.07 -19.31 -4.55
CA ASN A 134 -0.05 -17.89 -4.86
C ASN A 134 0.81 -17.02 -3.96
N PHE A 135 0.75 -17.24 -2.64
CA PHE A 135 1.55 -16.48 -1.69
C PHE A 135 3.04 -16.80 -1.80
N LYS A 136 3.40 -18.05 -2.04
CA LYS A 136 4.80 -18.43 -2.28
C LYS A 136 5.34 -17.79 -3.56
N GLU A 137 4.62 -17.89 -4.67
CA GLU A 137 5.01 -17.23 -5.93
C GLU A 137 5.15 -15.71 -5.73
N LEU A 138 4.19 -15.07 -5.06
CA LEU A 138 4.23 -13.64 -4.81
C LEU A 138 5.40 -13.21 -3.91
N PHE A 139 5.51 -13.79 -2.72
CA PHE A 139 6.46 -13.31 -1.71
C PHE A 139 7.86 -13.88 -1.91
N GLU A 140 7.98 -15.17 -2.18
CA GLU A 140 9.28 -15.83 -2.35
C GLU A 140 9.87 -15.56 -3.74
N GLN A 141 9.09 -15.77 -4.82
CA GLN A 141 9.65 -15.74 -6.17
C GLN A 141 9.65 -14.32 -6.76
N GLU A 142 8.54 -13.59 -6.63
CA GLU A 142 8.42 -12.28 -7.25
C GLU A 142 8.98 -11.13 -6.40
N LEU A 143 8.89 -11.22 -5.07
CA LEU A 143 9.41 -10.22 -4.14
C LEU A 143 10.75 -10.62 -3.50
N ASN A 144 11.18 -11.87 -3.67
CA ASN A 144 12.45 -12.39 -3.18
C ASN A 144 12.62 -12.22 -1.66
N TYR A 145 11.53 -12.47 -0.93
CA TYR A 145 11.53 -12.52 0.53
C TYR A 145 11.73 -13.94 1.03
N GLU A 146 12.21 -14.08 2.26
CA GLU A 146 12.36 -15.38 2.89
C GLU A 146 10.98 -15.91 3.29
N PHE A 147 10.61 -17.07 2.76
CA PHE A 147 9.26 -17.62 2.91
C PHE A 147 9.27 -18.95 3.66
N VAL A 148 8.57 -19.02 4.77
CA VAL A 148 8.48 -20.18 5.65
C VAL A 148 7.04 -20.64 5.74
N CYS A 149 6.76 -21.89 5.38
CA CYS A 149 5.42 -22.46 5.47
C CYS A 149 5.44 -23.79 6.22
N ASN A 150 4.34 -24.11 6.89
CA ASN A 150 4.16 -25.43 7.48
C ASN A 150 4.24 -26.53 6.41
N GLN A 151 4.87 -27.65 6.78
CA GLN A 151 5.08 -28.77 5.87
C GLN A 151 3.85 -29.67 5.71
N SER A 152 3.04 -29.77 6.78
CA SER A 152 1.85 -30.64 6.81
C SER A 152 0.58 -29.80 6.62
N PRO A 153 -0.33 -30.18 5.70
CA PRO A 153 -1.64 -29.53 5.54
C PRO A 153 -2.57 -29.74 6.75
N GLN A 154 -2.25 -30.70 7.61
CA GLN A 154 -2.97 -31.03 8.83
C GLN A 154 -2.10 -30.58 10.03
N MET A 155 -2.59 -29.60 10.81
CA MET A 155 -1.90 -29.11 12.00
C MET A 155 -2.85 -29.06 13.20
N THR A 156 -2.54 -29.81 14.25
CA THR A 156 -3.26 -29.70 15.53
C THR A 156 -2.89 -28.40 16.24
N LYS A 157 -3.65 -28.01 17.28
CA LYS A 157 -3.29 -26.87 18.13
C LYS A 157 -1.85 -26.94 18.65
N LYS A 158 -1.40 -28.14 19.04
CA LYS A 158 -0.03 -28.38 19.51
C LYS A 158 1.00 -28.19 18.39
N ASP A 159 0.68 -28.60 17.17
CA ASP A 159 1.58 -28.47 16.03
C ASP A 159 1.76 -27.00 15.65
N VAL A 160 0.68 -26.21 15.65
CA VAL A 160 0.75 -24.76 15.39
C VAL A 160 1.62 -24.06 16.43
N GLN A 161 1.42 -24.35 17.72
CA GLN A 161 2.25 -23.80 18.79
C GLN A 161 3.72 -24.23 18.65
N SER A 162 3.96 -25.50 18.31
CA SER A 162 5.31 -26.02 18.10
C SER A 162 5.99 -25.41 16.89
N PHE A 163 5.24 -25.14 15.82
CA PHE A 163 5.72 -24.45 14.62
C PHE A 163 6.14 -23.02 14.94
N LEU A 164 5.31 -22.25 15.65
CA LEU A 164 5.64 -20.88 16.06
C LEU A 164 6.85 -20.83 17.00
N ALA A 165 6.94 -21.76 17.96
CA ALA A 165 8.11 -21.85 18.85
C ALA A 165 9.39 -22.18 18.08
N LYS A 166 9.33 -23.12 17.13
CA LYS A 166 10.46 -23.46 16.26
C LYS A 166 10.83 -22.33 15.31
N LEU A 167 9.86 -21.58 14.80
CA LEU A 167 10.10 -20.40 13.98
C LEU A 167 10.93 -19.37 14.76
N VAL A 168 10.49 -19.01 15.97
CA VAL A 168 11.21 -18.03 16.81
C VAL A 168 12.63 -18.48 17.09
N ALA A 169 12.83 -19.77 17.39
CA ALA A 169 14.14 -20.33 17.68
C ALA A 169 15.04 -20.46 16.43
N ASN A 170 14.54 -21.03 15.33
CA ASN A 170 15.37 -21.35 14.16
C ASN A 170 15.80 -20.11 13.38
N TYR A 171 15.03 -19.03 13.46
CA TYR A 171 15.33 -17.76 12.79
C TYR A 171 15.88 -16.71 13.77
N ASP A 172 16.20 -17.12 15.00
CA ASP A 172 16.72 -16.26 16.08
C ASP A 172 15.95 -14.95 16.22
N LEU A 173 14.61 -15.00 16.19
CA LEU A 173 13.80 -13.78 16.04
C LEU A 173 13.98 -12.79 17.20
N HIS A 174 14.28 -13.27 18.41
CA HIS A 174 14.54 -12.41 19.56
C HIS A 174 15.76 -11.50 19.38
N ASP A 175 16.81 -11.99 18.72
CA ASP A 175 18.03 -11.22 18.44
C ASP A 175 18.04 -10.67 17.00
N ASN A 176 17.17 -11.19 16.14
CA ASN A 176 17.06 -10.89 14.72
C ASN A 176 18.43 -10.90 14.01
N THR A 177 19.20 -11.98 14.23
CA THR A 177 20.55 -12.16 13.67
C THR A 177 20.57 -12.14 12.14
N HIS A 178 19.45 -12.56 11.54
CA HIS A 178 19.16 -12.54 10.11
C HIS A 178 18.85 -11.14 9.54
N LYS A 179 18.76 -10.11 10.41
CA LYS A 179 18.55 -8.69 10.05
C LYS A 179 17.29 -8.47 9.22
N TYR A 180 16.19 -9.14 9.58
CA TYR A 180 14.90 -8.86 8.97
C TYR A 180 14.49 -7.44 9.26
N ASP A 181 13.90 -6.79 8.26
CA ASP A 181 13.35 -5.44 8.39
C ASP A 181 11.82 -5.39 8.25
N GLY A 182 11.16 -6.55 8.26
CA GLY A 182 9.72 -6.69 8.35
C GLY A 182 9.30 -8.13 8.61
N LEU A 183 8.07 -8.30 9.08
CA LEU A 183 7.42 -9.60 9.27
C LEU A 183 6.07 -9.60 8.55
N ILE A 184 5.80 -10.64 7.79
CA ILE A 184 4.46 -10.92 7.24
C ILE A 184 4.02 -12.29 7.76
N MET A 185 2.90 -12.35 8.50
CA MET A 185 2.27 -13.57 8.97
C MET A 185 1.00 -13.81 8.15
N ILE A 186 0.91 -14.95 7.46
CA ILE A 186 -0.23 -15.36 6.64
C ILE A 186 -0.88 -16.56 7.33
N ILE A 187 -2.19 -16.48 7.57
CA ILE A 187 -2.94 -17.57 8.21
C ILE A 187 -4.15 -17.90 7.33
N CYS A 188 -4.18 -19.13 6.81
CA CYS A 188 -5.23 -19.65 5.96
C CYS A 188 -5.84 -20.90 6.60
N GLY A 189 -7.17 -20.96 6.71
CA GLY A 189 -7.87 -22.10 7.28
C GLY A 189 -9.31 -21.80 7.64
N HIS A 190 -9.92 -22.66 8.45
CA HIS A 190 -11.23 -22.37 9.03
C HIS A 190 -11.09 -21.39 10.19
N GLY A 191 -12.09 -20.52 10.32
CA GLY A 191 -12.17 -19.57 11.41
C GLY A 191 -13.56 -19.55 12.06
N GLU A 192 -13.60 -19.16 13.33
CA GLU A 192 -14.82 -18.98 14.11
C GLU A 192 -14.96 -17.56 14.66
N ASN A 193 -16.11 -17.28 15.28
CA ASN A 193 -16.37 -16.05 16.01
C ASN A 193 -15.24 -15.74 17.01
N GLY A 194 -14.91 -14.46 17.15
CA GLY A 194 -13.88 -14.01 18.09
C GLY A 194 -12.45 -14.19 17.57
N ASN A 195 -12.23 -14.17 16.25
CA ASN A 195 -10.91 -14.24 15.63
C ASN A 195 -10.17 -15.54 16.01
N MET A 196 -10.86 -16.67 15.90
CA MET A 196 -10.34 -17.97 16.30
C MET A 196 -9.98 -18.78 15.05
N LEU A 197 -8.72 -19.21 14.93
CA LEU A 197 -8.27 -20.17 13.93
C LEU A 197 -8.63 -21.58 14.40
N MET A 198 -9.31 -22.35 13.57
CA MET A 198 -9.59 -23.76 13.82
C MET A 198 -8.41 -24.63 13.38
N THR A 199 -7.95 -25.49 14.27
CA THR A 199 -6.90 -26.47 14.00
C THR A 199 -7.48 -27.80 13.56
N SER A 200 -6.65 -28.67 12.98
CA SER A 200 -7.10 -29.93 12.38
C SER A 200 -7.74 -30.90 13.37
N ASP A 201 -7.45 -30.77 14.67
CA ASP A 201 -8.05 -31.54 15.77
C ASP A 201 -9.35 -30.91 16.32
N GLY A 202 -9.95 -29.96 15.58
CA GLY A 202 -11.22 -29.32 15.94
C GLY A 202 -11.11 -28.35 17.12
N LYS A 203 -9.90 -28.08 17.63
CA LYS A 203 -9.62 -27.05 18.63
C LYS A 203 -9.39 -25.70 17.96
N SER A 204 -9.30 -24.66 18.77
CA SER A 204 -9.05 -23.31 18.28
C SER A 204 -7.87 -22.62 18.96
N LEU A 205 -7.29 -21.66 18.23
CA LEU A 205 -6.27 -20.73 18.68
C LEU A 205 -6.72 -19.31 18.36
N SER A 206 -6.52 -18.38 19.30
CA SER A 206 -6.82 -16.99 19.04
C SER A 206 -5.77 -16.37 18.12
N ILE A 207 -6.20 -15.64 17.10
CA ILE A 207 -5.30 -14.82 16.29
C ILE A 207 -4.61 -13.75 17.15
N ASP A 208 -5.30 -13.22 18.15
CA ASP A 208 -4.71 -12.24 19.07
C ASP A 208 -3.60 -12.87 19.91
N GLU A 209 -3.73 -14.14 20.32
CA GLU A 209 -2.66 -14.89 20.98
C GLU A 209 -1.45 -15.10 20.06
N ILE A 210 -1.67 -15.46 18.80
CA ILE A 210 -0.58 -15.63 17.81
C ILE A 210 0.11 -14.29 17.56
N ARG A 211 -0.65 -13.22 17.37
CA ARG A 211 -0.13 -11.86 17.17
C ARG A 211 0.67 -11.38 18.37
N ALA A 212 0.19 -11.62 19.58
CA ALA A 212 0.82 -11.17 20.81
C ALA A 212 2.25 -11.72 21.01
N LEU A 213 2.58 -12.86 20.38
CA LEU A 213 3.94 -13.39 20.36
C LEU A 213 4.94 -12.43 19.71
N PHE A 214 4.48 -11.55 18.83
CA PHE A 214 5.29 -10.61 18.06
C PHE A 214 5.10 -9.15 18.51
N ASN A 215 4.42 -8.92 19.63
CA ASN A 215 4.33 -7.58 20.22
C ASN A 215 5.71 -7.07 20.61
N CYS A 216 5.88 -5.75 20.66
CA CYS A 216 7.18 -5.12 20.94
C CYS A 216 7.78 -5.58 22.28
N ASP A 217 6.97 -5.85 23.31
CA ASP A 217 7.43 -6.34 24.61
C ASP A 217 7.92 -7.79 24.59
N LYS A 218 7.45 -8.60 23.63
CA LYS A 218 7.86 -10.01 23.43
C LYS A 218 8.96 -10.16 22.40
N MET A 219 8.99 -9.26 21.42
CA MET A 219 9.85 -9.30 20.25
C MET A 219 10.46 -7.93 19.99
N GLU A 220 11.27 -7.47 20.95
CA GLU A 220 11.90 -6.13 20.96
C GLU A 220 12.71 -5.84 19.68
N SER A 221 13.36 -6.87 19.12
CA SER A 221 14.07 -6.81 17.85
C SER A 221 13.20 -6.41 16.65
N PHE A 222 11.89 -6.59 16.73
CA PHE A 222 10.91 -6.25 15.69
C PHE A 222 10.12 -4.96 16.00
N LYS A 223 10.44 -4.22 17.09
CA LYS A 223 9.62 -3.09 17.55
C LYS A 223 9.44 -1.98 16.49
N ASP A 224 10.52 -1.63 15.79
CA ASP A 224 10.59 -0.52 14.82
C ASP A 224 10.44 -1.00 13.36
N PHE A 225 9.82 -2.17 13.18
CA PHE A 225 9.61 -2.80 11.89
C PHE A 225 8.13 -3.13 11.67
N PRO A 226 7.63 -3.02 10.43
CA PRO A 226 6.25 -3.36 10.12
C PRO A 226 5.98 -4.84 10.33
N LYS A 227 4.84 -5.15 10.96
CA LYS A 227 4.33 -6.50 11.18
C LYS A 227 2.97 -6.61 10.51
N ILE A 228 2.90 -7.32 9.39
CA ILE A 228 1.67 -7.45 8.60
C ILE A 228 1.05 -8.82 8.85
N PHE A 229 -0.23 -8.88 9.19
CA PHE A 229 -0.98 -10.12 9.34
C PHE A 229 -2.01 -10.20 8.22
N ILE A 230 -1.92 -11.22 7.38
CA ILE A 230 -2.88 -11.52 6.32
C ILE A 230 -3.67 -12.74 6.78
N ILE A 231 -4.95 -12.53 7.08
CA ILE A 231 -5.79 -13.55 7.70
C ILE A 231 -6.90 -13.91 6.73
N ASP A 232 -6.78 -15.10 6.14
CA ASP A 232 -7.74 -15.68 5.20
C ASP A 232 -8.52 -16.83 5.83
N MET A 233 -9.58 -16.46 6.56
CA MET A 233 -10.48 -17.41 7.21
C MET A 233 -11.80 -16.72 7.59
N CYS A 234 -12.83 -17.52 7.87
CA CYS A 234 -14.11 -17.02 8.36
C CYS A 234 -13.98 -16.26 9.70
N ARG A 235 -14.90 -15.32 9.96
CA ARG A 235 -15.00 -14.59 11.25
C ARG A 235 -16.38 -14.67 11.89
N GLY A 236 -17.18 -15.66 11.49
CA GLY A 236 -18.51 -15.92 12.01
C GLY A 236 -19.34 -16.75 11.05
N GLU A 237 -20.65 -16.82 11.31
CA GLU A 237 -21.58 -17.72 10.61
C GLU A 237 -22.50 -17.00 9.61
N ASN A 238 -22.50 -15.66 9.58
CA ASN A 238 -23.40 -14.93 8.69
C ASN A 238 -22.94 -15.07 7.24
N THR A 239 -23.88 -15.35 6.34
CA THR A 239 -23.63 -15.27 4.90
C THR A 239 -23.73 -13.80 4.46
N PRO A 240 -22.79 -13.28 3.65
CA PRO A 240 -22.87 -11.92 3.15
C PRO A 240 -24.11 -11.73 2.28
N THR A 241 -25.10 -10.97 2.75
CA THR A 241 -26.18 -10.45 1.91
C THR A 241 -25.76 -9.09 1.35
N ALA A 242 -25.80 -8.95 0.02
CA ALA A 242 -25.54 -7.68 -0.63
C ALA A 242 -26.64 -6.68 -0.24
N HIS A 243 -26.36 -5.82 0.74
CA HIS A 243 -27.26 -4.74 1.15
C HIS A 243 -26.61 -3.40 0.84
N THR A 244 -27.25 -2.66 -0.07
CA THR A 244 -26.98 -1.24 -0.28
C THR A 244 -27.35 -0.50 1.01
N THR A 245 -26.36 -0.03 1.76
CA THR A 245 -26.61 0.75 2.98
C THR A 245 -25.96 2.13 2.85
N THR A 246 -26.77 3.12 2.49
CA THR A 246 -26.52 4.53 2.78
C THR A 246 -26.93 4.76 4.23
N ILE A 247 -25.96 4.79 5.16
CA ILE A 247 -25.95 5.52 6.44
C ILE A 247 -24.66 5.11 7.18
N ALA A 248 -23.75 6.06 7.38
CA ALA A 248 -22.69 5.92 8.39
C ALA A 248 -23.23 6.42 9.74
N ARG A 249 -22.94 5.68 10.82
CA ARG A 249 -23.17 6.12 12.21
C ARG A 249 -21.85 6.18 12.96
N GLY A 250 -21.60 7.32 13.62
CA GLY A 250 -20.58 7.50 14.65
C GLY A 250 -21.00 8.64 15.59
N LYS A 251 -20.89 8.43 16.90
CA LYS A 251 -21.02 9.48 17.92
C LYS A 251 -19.66 10.14 18.11
N VAL A 252 -19.59 11.47 17.97
CA VAL A 252 -18.43 12.25 18.39
C VAL A 252 -18.62 12.64 19.85
N GLU A 253 -17.93 11.95 20.75
CA GLU A 253 -17.72 12.44 22.12
C GLU A 253 -16.31 13.03 22.22
N LYS A 254 -16.23 14.28 22.70
CA LYS A 254 -14.97 15.00 22.93
C LYS A 254 -14.22 14.32 24.10
N LYS A 255 -13.06 13.72 23.84
CA LYS A 255 -12.10 13.33 24.89
C LYS A 255 -11.01 14.39 25.06
N LYS A 256 -10.71 14.69 26.33
CA LYS A 256 -9.56 15.48 26.78
C LYS A 256 -8.25 14.85 26.34
N GLU A 257 -7.25 15.68 26.07
CA GLU A 257 -5.86 15.28 25.82
C GLU A 257 -5.35 14.39 26.96
N MET A 258 -5.06 13.14 26.61
CA MET A 258 -4.41 12.15 27.46
C MET A 258 -3.09 11.82 26.79
N GLN A 259 -1.99 11.82 27.55
CA GLN A 259 -0.67 11.44 27.06
C GLN A 259 -0.76 10.07 26.39
N LEU A 260 -0.44 10.01 25.09
CA LEU A 260 -0.42 8.77 24.32
C LEU A 260 0.74 7.90 24.81
N LEU A 261 0.46 6.94 25.70
CA LEU A 261 1.27 5.73 25.77
C LEU A 261 0.99 4.93 24.50
N GLY A 262 2.05 4.51 23.80
CA GLY A 262 1.94 3.63 22.64
C GLY A 262 1.09 2.40 22.98
N HIS A 263 0.18 2.05 22.09
CA HIS A 263 -0.67 0.88 22.27
C HIS A 263 0.14 -0.37 21.90
N ASN A 264 -0.17 -1.53 22.51
CA ASN A 264 0.50 -2.80 22.19
C ASN A 264 0.30 -3.27 20.72
N ASP A 265 -0.50 -2.54 19.95
CA ASP A 265 -0.82 -2.81 18.56
C ASP A 265 -0.05 -1.89 17.59
N ASP A 266 0.83 -1.03 18.11
CA ASP A 266 1.64 -0.13 17.29
C ASP A 266 2.59 -0.93 16.37
N GLY A 267 2.56 -0.61 15.09
CA GLY A 267 3.38 -1.28 14.06
C GLY A 267 2.75 -2.55 13.44
N PHE A 268 1.50 -2.89 13.79
CA PHE A 268 0.76 -3.95 13.12
C PHE A 268 -0.18 -3.42 12.02
N LEU A 269 -0.21 -4.11 10.88
CA LEU A 269 -1.25 -3.98 9.86
C LEU A 269 -1.95 -5.33 9.72
N ILE A 270 -3.26 -5.38 9.93
CA ILE A 270 -4.02 -6.63 9.80
C ILE A 270 -4.99 -6.52 8.62
N ILE A 271 -4.83 -7.42 7.65
CA ILE A 271 -5.66 -7.56 6.47
C ILE A 271 -6.50 -8.82 6.65
N TRP A 272 -7.83 -8.66 6.72
CA TRP A 272 -8.77 -9.77 6.82
C TRP A 272 -9.45 -10.01 5.49
N SER A 273 -9.61 -11.27 5.07
CA SER A 273 -10.40 -11.62 3.87
C SER A 273 -11.90 -11.39 4.06
N THR A 274 -12.38 -11.32 5.31
CA THR A 274 -13.79 -11.13 5.65
C THR A 274 -14.00 -10.13 6.78
N THR A 275 -15.20 -9.52 6.79
CA THR A 275 -15.64 -8.65 7.88
C THR A 275 -16.10 -9.49 9.08
N GLN A 276 -16.00 -8.92 10.28
CA GLN A 276 -16.36 -9.63 11.51
C GLN A 276 -17.82 -10.14 11.45
N GLY A 277 -18.02 -11.41 11.83
CA GLY A 277 -19.32 -12.06 11.85
C GLY A 277 -19.69 -12.82 10.56
N TYR A 278 -18.90 -12.73 9.49
CA TYR A 278 -19.24 -13.33 8.19
C TYR A 278 -18.37 -14.54 7.81
N GLN A 279 -18.98 -15.45 7.03
CA GLN A 279 -18.30 -16.55 6.35
C GLN A 279 -17.71 -16.11 5.02
N ILE A 280 -16.69 -16.85 4.58
CA ILE A 280 -16.10 -16.74 3.24
C ILE A 280 -16.01 -18.15 2.64
N GLY A 281 -16.22 -18.28 1.33
CA GLY A 281 -16.04 -19.54 0.64
C GLY A 281 -14.56 -19.80 0.31
N ASP A 282 -14.20 -21.08 0.18
CA ASP A 282 -12.86 -21.52 -0.22
C ASP A 282 -12.63 -21.21 -1.72
N PHE A 283 -12.33 -19.95 -2.05
CA PHE A 283 -12.21 -19.48 -3.45
C PHE A 283 -10.85 -18.83 -3.77
N SER A 284 -9.92 -18.81 -2.82
CA SER A 284 -8.60 -18.15 -2.97
C SER A 284 -8.69 -16.68 -3.37
N LEU A 285 -9.80 -16.00 -3.07
CA LEU A 285 -10.10 -14.69 -3.65
C LEU A 285 -9.07 -13.65 -3.19
N LEU A 286 -8.71 -13.67 -1.89
CA LEU A 286 -7.74 -12.73 -1.35
C LEU A 286 -6.34 -12.96 -1.95
N SER A 287 -5.86 -14.21 -2.00
CA SER A 287 -4.55 -14.54 -2.52
C SER A 287 -4.43 -14.23 -4.02
N ASN A 288 -5.46 -14.53 -4.80
CA ASN A 288 -5.54 -14.20 -6.22
C ASN A 288 -5.52 -12.69 -6.47
N CYS A 289 -6.33 -11.91 -5.73
CA CYS A 289 -6.35 -10.45 -5.86
C CYS A 289 -5.00 -9.82 -5.53
N MET A 290 -4.40 -10.18 -4.39
CA MET A 290 -3.09 -9.65 -3.99
C MET A 290 -2.00 -9.93 -5.02
N LYS A 291 -1.98 -11.15 -5.56
CA LYS A 291 -1.05 -11.55 -6.61
C LYS A 291 -1.27 -10.72 -7.89
N MET A 292 -2.52 -10.59 -8.34
CA MET A 292 -2.86 -9.89 -9.57
C MET A 292 -2.56 -8.39 -9.49
N ASP A 293 -2.91 -7.72 -8.39
CA ASP A 293 -2.73 -6.27 -8.23
C ASP A 293 -1.24 -5.88 -8.17
N ILE A 294 -0.41 -6.70 -7.54
CA ILE A 294 1.05 -6.48 -7.50
C ILE A 294 1.66 -6.73 -8.88
N HIS A 295 1.19 -7.76 -9.60
CA HIS A 295 1.65 -8.04 -10.95
C HIS A 295 1.28 -6.93 -11.94
N LEU A 296 0.05 -6.40 -11.87
CA LEU A 296 -0.41 -5.27 -12.67
C LEU A 296 0.40 -4.00 -12.37
N SER A 297 0.69 -3.74 -11.09
CA SER A 297 1.51 -2.59 -10.67
C SER A 297 2.93 -2.67 -11.23
N LYS A 298 3.56 -3.85 -11.21
CA LYS A 298 4.88 -4.08 -11.83
C LYS A 298 4.84 -3.95 -13.35
N CYS A 299 3.81 -4.50 -14.00
CA CYS A 299 3.63 -4.39 -15.45
C CYS A 299 3.46 -2.93 -15.88
N TRP A 300 2.69 -2.12 -15.16
CA TRP A 300 2.56 -0.68 -15.42
C TRP A 300 3.92 0.04 -15.34
N MET A 301 4.72 -0.26 -14.31
CA MET A 301 6.08 0.28 -14.18
C MET A 301 7.05 -0.22 -15.27
N MET A 302 6.81 -1.39 -15.88
CA MET A 302 7.59 -1.89 -17.01
C MET A 302 7.17 -1.26 -18.34
N PHE A 303 5.88 -0.95 -18.53
CA PHE A 303 5.39 -0.24 -19.72
C PHE A 303 6.00 1.17 -19.80
N ASP A 304 6.10 1.90 -18.67
CA ASP A 304 6.81 3.19 -18.62
C ASP A 304 8.28 3.07 -19.05
N LYS A 305 8.99 2.04 -18.57
CA LYS A 305 10.40 1.77 -18.96
C LYS A 305 10.58 1.32 -20.42
N LYS A 306 9.52 0.85 -21.09
CA LYS A 306 9.57 0.45 -22.50
C LYS A 306 9.31 1.66 -23.40
N PHE A 307 8.39 2.55 -22.99
CA PHE A 307 8.14 3.82 -23.68
C PHE A 307 9.38 4.73 -23.70
N GLU A 308 10.18 4.74 -22.63
CA GLU A 308 11.48 5.45 -22.57
C GLU A 308 12.55 4.89 -23.53
N ARG A 309 12.47 3.61 -23.91
CA ARG A 309 13.45 2.97 -24.82
C ARG A 309 13.09 3.07 -26.30
N GLU A 310 11.82 3.29 -26.61
CA GLU A 310 11.34 3.46 -27.99
C GLU A 310 11.31 4.94 -28.43
N THR A 311 11.68 5.87 -27.53
CA THR A 311 11.76 7.33 -27.78
C THR A 311 13.17 7.92 -27.73
N MET A 312 14.21 7.08 -27.66
CA MET A 312 15.62 7.45 -27.95
C MET A 312 16.03 6.96 -29.34
#